data_AF-A0A1I2E5W2-F1
#
_entry.id   AF-A0A1I2E5W2-F1
#
_cell.length_a   1.000
_cell.length_b   1.000
_cell.length_c   1.000
_cell.angle_alpha   90.00
_cell.angle_beta   90.00
_cell.angle_gamma   90.00
#
_symmetry.space_group_name_H-M   'P 1'
#
loop_
_entity.id
_entity.type
_entity.pdbx_description
1 polymer ?
#
loop_
_entity_poly.entity_id
_entity_poly.type
_entity_poly.pdbx_seq_one_letter_code
_entity_poly.pdbx_strand_id
1 'polypeptide(L)' 'MTRKESLLEFLEWAIDDNVGIEVQRRGMHANFKEVIKAKDLAEYKMSVVKNYNDDLKHSGIVYGSIVGWKIKE' A
#
# COMPACT_ATOMS: atom_id res chain seq x y z
N MET A 1 -2.10 -14.32 -9.85
CA MET A 1 -1.71 -12.98 -9.37
C MET A 1 -2.36 -12.77 -8.01
N THR A 2 -1.54 -12.57 -6.99
CA THR A 2 -1.98 -12.30 -5.62
C THR A 2 -2.24 -10.81 -5.44
N ARG A 3 -3.04 -10.44 -4.44
CA ARG A 3 -3.33 -9.04 -4.10
C ARG A 3 -2.06 -8.21 -3.82
N LYS A 4 -1.00 -8.86 -3.32
CA LYS A 4 0.33 -8.26 -3.07
C LYS A 4 1.01 -7.89 -4.38
N GLU A 5 1.07 -8.82 -5.34
CA GLU A 5 1.69 -8.59 -6.66
C GLU A 5 1.00 -7.44 -7.38
N SER A 6 -0.34 -7.42 -7.42
CA SER A 6 -1.09 -6.33 -8.08
C SER A 6 -0.86 -4.95 -7.44
N LEU A 7 -0.63 -4.87 -6.12
CA LEU A 7 -0.31 -3.61 -5.47
C LEU A 7 1.11 -3.15 -5.80
N LEU A 8 2.09 -4.06 -5.82
CA LEU A 8 3.47 -3.70 -6.15
C LEU A 8 3.61 -3.24 -7.60
N GLU A 9 2.95 -3.92 -8.53
CA GLU A 9 2.88 -3.52 -9.94
C GLU A 9 2.21 -2.14 -10.10
N PHE A 10 1.11 -1.89 -9.38
CA PHE A 10 0.46 -0.58 -9.38
C PHE A 10 1.37 0.54 -8.84
N LEU A 11 2.12 0.26 -7.78
CA LEU A 11 3.06 1.22 -7.20
C LEU A 11 4.24 1.50 -8.14
N GLU A 12 4.73 0.49 -8.86
CA GLU A 12 5.76 0.66 -9.89
C GLU A 12 5.29 1.60 -11.00
N TRP A 13 4.12 1.32 -11.58
CA TRP A 13 3.54 2.19 -12.59
C TRP A 13 3.33 3.62 -12.07
N ALA A 14 2.83 3.79 -10.84
CA ALA A 14 2.60 5.11 -10.27
C ALA A 14 3.90 5.90 -10.03
N ILE A 15 5.00 5.21 -9.72
CA ILE A 15 6.33 5.81 -9.59
C ILE A 15 6.84 6.26 -10.97
N ASP A 16 6.72 5.40 -11.97
CA ASP A 16 7.20 5.67 -13.34
C ASP A 16 6.47 6.86 -13.97
N ASP A 17 5.15 6.95 -13.77
CA ASP A 17 4.32 8.06 -14.27
C ASP A 17 4.33 9.29 -13.34
N ASN A 18 5.05 9.22 -12.21
CA ASN A 18 5.16 10.28 -11.20
C ASN A 18 3.79 10.80 -10.71
N VAL A 19 2.84 9.87 -10.45
CA VAL A 19 1.48 10.18 -10.00
C VAL A 19 1.29 9.86 -8.52
N GLY A 20 0.48 10.66 -7.82
CA GLY A 20 0.10 10.38 -6.43
C GLY A 20 -1.02 9.34 -6.35
N ILE A 21 -1.12 8.67 -5.21
CA ILE A 21 -2.16 7.66 -4.97
C ILE A 21 -2.87 7.90 -3.65
N GLU A 22 -4.10 7.41 -3.55
CA GLU A 22 -4.83 7.23 -2.30
C GLU A 22 -4.88 5.75 -1.96
N VAL A 23 -4.50 5.41 -0.73
CA VAL A 23 -4.59 4.05 -0.19
C VAL A 23 -5.58 4.02 0.96
N GLN A 24 -6.36 2.95 1.04
CA GLN A 24 -7.25 2.67 2.15
C GLN A 24 -6.66 1.57 3.01
N ARG A 25 -6.53 1.83 4.31
CA ARG A 25 -6.05 0.86 5.28
C ARG A 25 -7.14 0.50 6.27
N ARG A 26 -7.14 -0.77 6.68
CA ARG A 26 -8.02 -1.27 7.74
C ARG A 26 -7.33 -1.13 9.10
N GLY A 27 -7.90 -0.31 9.97
CA GLY A 27 -7.55 -0.25 11.39
C GLY A 27 -8.47 -1.10 12.26
N MET A 28 -8.20 -1.12 13.57
CA MET A 28 -8.99 -1.85 14.58
C MET A 28 -10.46 -1.44 14.63
N HIS A 29 -10.70 -0.13 14.53
CA HIS A 29 -11.98 0.50 14.81
C HIS A 29 -12.50 1.34 13.64
N ALA A 30 -11.66 1.60 12.63
CA ALA A 30 -12.04 2.37 11.45
C ALA A 30 -11.13 2.05 10.26
N ASN A 31 -11.67 2.26 9.06
CA ASN A 31 -10.86 2.34 7.85
C ASN A 31 -10.37 3.78 7.69
N PHE A 32 -9.10 3.95 7.38
CA PHE A 32 -8.51 5.26 7.14
C PHE A 32 -7.95 5.35 5.72
N LYS A 33 -7.95 6.56 5.18
CA LYS A 33 -7.43 6.87 3.85
C LYS A 33 -6.16 7.70 4.02
N GLU A 34 -5.13 7.32 3.29
CA GLU A 34 -3.84 7.97 3.29
C GLU A 34 -3.49 8.35 1.86
N VAL A 35 -2.91 9.53 1.67
CA VAL A 35 -2.52 10.03 0.35
C VAL A 35 -1.01 10.00 0.30
N ILE A 36 -0.47 9.24 -0.67
CA ILE A 36 0.96 9.13 -0.90
C ILE A 36 1.28 9.95 -2.14
N LYS A 37 2.13 10.96 -1.99
CA LYS A 37 2.58 11.79 -3.11
C LYS A 37 3.59 11.00 -3.94
N ALA A 38 3.69 11.31 -5.23
CA ALA A 38 4.59 10.63 -6.15
C ALA A 38 6.04 10.54 -5.64
N LYS A 39 6.56 11.66 -5.10
CA LYS A 39 7.89 11.73 -4.48
C LYS A 39 8.13 10.77 -3.31
N ASP A 40 7.07 10.35 -2.62
CA ASP A 40 7.12 9.51 -1.42
C ASP A 40 6.77 8.04 -1.75
N LEU A 41 6.38 7.73 -3.00
CA LEU A 41 5.94 6.40 -3.42
C LEU A 41 7.04 5.34 -3.34
N ALA A 42 8.29 5.70 -3.68
CA ALA A 42 9.40 4.77 -3.60
C ALA A 42 9.63 4.27 -2.16
N GLU A 43 9.59 5.18 -1.19
CA GLU A 43 9.69 4.86 0.23
C GLU A 43 8.48 4.05 0.70
N TYR A 44 7.28 4.43 0.27
CA TYR A 44 6.06 3.70 0.56
C TYR A 44 6.11 2.25 0.04
N LYS A 45 6.58 2.03 -1.20
CA LYS A 45 6.75 0.69 -1.78
C LYS A 45 7.69 -0.18 -0.93
N MET A 46 8.81 0.37 -0.46
CA MET A 46 9.72 -0.36 0.44
C MET A 46 9.02 -0.76 1.75
N SER A 47 8.24 0.14 2.34
CA SER A 47 7.45 -0.14 3.55
C SER A 47 6.43 -1.25 3.33
N VAL A 48 5.73 -1.25 2.19
CA VAL A 48 4.78 -2.30 1.81
C VAL A 48 5.47 -3.67 1.71
N VAL A 49 6.61 -3.76 1.02
CA VAL A 49 7.37 -5.01 0.90
C VAL A 49 7.80 -5.53 2.28
N LYS A 50 8.27 -4.65 3.16
CA LYS A 50 8.68 -5.00 4.52
C LYS A 50 7.50 -5.51 5.36
N ASN A 51 6.41 -4.76 5.41
CA ASN A 51 5.22 -5.14 6.18
C ASN A 51 4.63 -6.47 5.70
N TYR A 52 4.55 -6.72 4.38
CA TYR A 52 4.10 -8.02 3.88
C TYR A 52 4.98 -9.19 4.34
N ASN A 53 6.29 -8.99 4.46
CA ASN A 53 7.20 -10.03 4.91
C ASN A 53 7.11 -10.26 6.42
N ASP A 54 6.77 -9.23 7.19
CA ASP A 54 6.53 -9.31 8.63
C ASP A 54 5.14 -9.89 8.95
N ASP A 55 4.12 -9.57 8.16
CA ASP A 55 2.75 -10.11 8.26
C ASP A 55 2.70 -11.61 7.94
N LEU A 56 3.55 -12.11 7.03
CA LEU A 56 3.71 -13.55 6.78
C LEU A 56 4.29 -14.29 8.00
N LYS A 57 4.98 -13.59 8.90
CA LYS A 57 5.55 -14.16 10.13
C LYS A 57 4.61 -14.03 11.33
N HIS A 58 3.76 -13.00 11.38
CA HIS A 58 2.80 -12.79 12.47
C HIS A 58 1.37 -13.16 12.05
N SER A 59 0.98 -14.38 12.40
CA SER A 59 -0.36 -14.96 12.26
C SER A 59 -1.46 -14.06 12.84
N GLY A 60 -2.25 -13.42 11.97
CA GLY A 60 -3.70 -13.37 12.15
C GLY A 60 -4.37 -12.03 12.42
N ILE A 61 -3.65 -10.95 12.74
CA ILE A 61 -4.27 -9.62 12.92
C ILE A 61 -3.40 -8.53 12.32
N VAL A 62 -3.56 -8.29 11.01
CA VAL A 62 -2.83 -7.22 10.32
C VAL A 62 -3.56 -5.89 10.54
N TYR A 63 -3.18 -5.19 11.60
CA TYR A 63 -3.46 -3.75 11.73
C TYR A 63 -2.72 -3.03 10.59
N GLY A 64 -3.43 -2.26 9.78
CA GLY A 64 -2.83 -1.50 8.68
C GLY A 64 -2.80 -2.23 7.33
N SER A 65 -3.53 -3.35 7.20
CA SER A 65 -3.74 -4.03 5.91
C SER A 65 -4.32 -3.07 4.88
N ILE A 66 -3.69 -3.01 3.71
CA ILE A 66 -4.18 -2.21 2.59
C ILE A 66 -5.38 -2.94 1.97
N VAL A 67 -6.55 -2.30 2.05
CA VAL A 67 -7.84 -2.83 1.58
C VAL A 67 -8.33 -2.17 0.30
N GLY A 68 -7.64 -1.16 -0.21
CA GLY A 68 -7.92 -0.53 -1.50
C GLY A 68 -6.88 0.52 -1.87
N TRP A 69 -6.77 0.84 -3.15
CA TRP A 69 -5.91 1.90 -3.68
C TRP A 69 -6.48 2.45 -4.99
N LYS A 70 -6.21 3.73 -5.27
CA LYS A 70 -6.58 4.40 -6.52
C LYS A 70 -5.66 5.58 -6.81
N ILE A 71 -5.65 6.05 -8.06
CA ILE A 71 -4.98 7.29 -8.44
C ILE A 71 -5.64 8.46 -7.70
N LYS A 72 -4.82 9.41 -7.28
CA LYS A 72 -5.32 10.70 -6.81
C LYS A 72 -5.11 11.75 -7.90
N GLU A 73 -6.23 12.20 -8.47
CA GLU A 73 -6.29 13.36 -9.38
C GLU A 73 -5.94 14.67 -8.66
#